data_AF-A0A5Q4BEF6-F1
#
_entry.id   AF-A0A5Q4BEF6-F1
#
_cell.length_a   1.000
_cell.length_b   1.000
_cell.length_c   1.000
_cell.angle_alpha   90.00
_cell.angle_beta   90.00
_cell.angle_gamma   90.00
#
_symmetry.space_group_name_H-M   'P 1'
#
loop_
_entity.id
_entity.type
_entity.pdbx_description
1 polymer ?
#
loop_
_entity_poly.entity_id
_entity_poly.type
_entity_poly.pdbx_seq_one_letter_code
_entity_poly.pdbx_strand_id
1 'polypeptide(L)'
;MSSKLFQPLKVGQAQLSHRVVMAPLTRFRFDDDHVPLDMALEYYTQRAAVPGTLIIAEAVLISPAHGGFPNAPAIWDDERHVAGWRRITDAVHAKGSSIFCQLIAPGRAAAVSVLEKEGGHPLLSSSAVVFGRHFLANPDLPFRIKHGLPLNKYDRNTFYTPSIPQGYIDYPFHPDFKPGQPLA
;
A
#
# COMPACT_ATOMS: atom_id res chain seq x y z
N MET A 1 -1.54 38.35 0.08
CA MET A 1 -0.83 37.61 1.14
C MET A 1 -0.13 36.41 0.52
N SER A 2 1.11 36.10 0.94
CA SER A 2 1.79 34.87 0.48
C SER A 2 1.08 33.64 1.04
N SER A 3 0.83 32.63 0.20
CA SER A 3 0.15 31.40 0.59
C SER A 3 0.93 30.64 1.67
N LYS A 4 0.21 30.07 2.65
CA LYS A 4 0.81 29.14 3.64
C LYS A 4 1.52 27.96 2.98
N LEU A 5 1.13 27.59 1.76
CA LEU A 5 1.72 26.49 1.00
C LEU A 5 3.22 26.67 0.75
N PHE A 6 3.70 27.91 0.64
CA PHE A 6 5.10 28.24 0.34
C PHE A 6 5.82 28.90 1.53
N GLN A 7 5.32 28.64 2.75
CA GLN A 7 6.00 29.02 3.98
C GLN A 7 6.74 27.81 4.57
N PRO A 8 7.93 28.01 5.16
CA PRO A 8 8.68 26.94 5.80
C PRO A 8 7.90 26.18 6.87
N LEU A 9 8.26 24.92 7.08
CA LEU A 9 7.69 24.05 8.09
C LEU A 9 8.74 23.06 8.59
N LYS A 10 8.80 22.86 9.91
CA LYS A 10 9.59 21.79 10.52
C LYS A 10 8.74 20.53 10.66
N VAL A 11 9.22 19.40 10.15
CA VAL A 11 8.57 18.08 10.30
C VAL A 11 9.60 17.09 10.82
N GLY A 12 9.50 16.73 12.12
CA GLY A 12 10.56 15.98 12.78
C GLY A 12 11.89 16.74 12.74
N GLN A 13 12.90 16.15 12.11
CA GLN A 13 14.20 16.80 11.85
C GLN A 13 14.31 17.45 10.46
N ALA A 14 13.34 17.24 9.58
CA ALA A 14 13.34 17.83 8.24
C ALA A 14 12.92 19.31 8.30
N GLN A 15 13.69 20.16 7.63
CA GLN A 15 13.42 21.59 7.48
C GLN A 15 12.93 21.85 6.06
N LEU A 16 11.63 22.05 5.91
CA LEU A 16 11.02 22.23 4.60
C LEU A 16 10.95 23.72 4.25
N SER A 17 11.18 24.06 2.98
CA SER A 17 11.05 25.43 2.46
C SER A 17 9.60 25.73 2.00
N HIS A 18 8.82 24.68 1.71
CA HIS A 18 7.41 24.72 1.33
C HIS A 18 6.66 23.49 1.87
N ARG A 19 5.33 23.47 1.75
CA ARG A 19 4.45 22.43 2.33
C ARG A 19 3.90 21.44 1.29
N VAL A 20 4.55 21.38 0.13
CA VAL A 20 4.23 20.40 -0.92
C VAL A 20 5.17 19.21 -0.73
N VAL A 21 4.59 18.06 -0.40
CA VAL A 21 5.32 16.82 -0.07
C VAL A 21 5.01 15.77 -1.13
N MET A 22 6.03 15.04 -1.57
CA MET A 22 5.78 13.85 -2.39
C MET A 22 5.30 12.71 -1.50
N ALA A 23 4.04 12.29 -1.69
CA ALA A 23 3.48 11.09 -1.08
C ALA A 23 4.23 9.82 -1.55
N PRO A 24 4.15 8.70 -0.82
CA PRO A 24 4.73 7.43 -1.27
C PRO A 24 4.02 6.94 -2.54
N LEU A 25 4.81 6.60 -3.57
CA LEU A 25 4.31 6.18 -4.89
C LEU A 25 5.03 4.91 -5.35
N THR A 26 4.52 3.72 -5.02
CA THR A 26 5.09 2.43 -5.50
C THR A 26 5.26 2.41 -7.01
N ARG A 27 6.49 2.16 -7.46
CA ARG A 27 6.83 2.11 -8.88
C ARG A 27 7.18 0.69 -9.33
N PHE A 28 7.69 -0.22 -8.51
CA PHE A 28 8.10 -1.55 -9.00
C PHE A 28 9.22 -1.50 -10.06
N ARG A 29 10.24 -0.66 -9.87
CA ARG A 29 11.37 -0.44 -10.80
C ARG A 29 12.73 -0.81 -10.20
N PHE A 30 12.73 -1.57 -9.10
CA PHE A 30 13.95 -2.14 -8.53
C PHE A 30 14.25 -3.46 -9.24
N ASP A 31 15.46 -4.00 -9.09
CA ASP A 31 15.78 -5.28 -9.72
C ASP A 31 15.04 -6.46 -9.07
N ASP A 32 15.33 -7.67 -9.55
CA ASP A 32 14.73 -8.91 -9.05
C ASP A 32 15.17 -9.24 -7.62
N ASP A 33 16.24 -8.61 -7.13
CA ASP A 33 16.73 -8.72 -5.76
C ASP A 33 16.25 -7.56 -4.88
N HIS A 34 15.35 -6.70 -5.38
CA HIS A 34 14.83 -5.51 -4.67
C HIS A 34 15.87 -4.41 -4.39
N VAL A 35 16.96 -4.36 -5.17
CA VAL A 35 18.02 -3.35 -5.08
C VAL A 35 17.72 -2.15 -6.00
N PRO A 36 17.95 -0.90 -5.54
CA PRO A 36 17.71 0.26 -6.38
C PRO A 36 18.67 0.31 -7.58
N LEU A 37 18.09 0.48 -8.76
CA LEU A 37 18.79 0.75 -10.02
C LEU A 37 19.09 2.24 -10.19
N ASP A 38 19.97 2.58 -11.14
CA ASP A 38 20.31 3.98 -11.44
C ASP A 38 19.10 4.84 -11.85
N MET A 39 18.06 4.23 -12.44
CA MET A 39 16.81 4.93 -12.73
C MET A 39 16.06 5.38 -11.47
N ALA A 40 16.18 4.64 -10.36
CA ALA A 40 15.59 5.04 -9.09
C ALA A 40 16.35 6.23 -8.49
N LEU A 41 17.69 6.21 -8.59
CA LEU A 41 18.54 7.34 -8.22
C LEU A 41 18.17 8.62 -8.98
N GLU A 42 18.07 8.55 -10.30
CA GLU A 42 17.64 9.67 -11.13
C GLU A 42 16.21 10.11 -10.77
N TYR A 43 15.29 9.16 -10.60
CA TYR A 43 13.90 9.44 -10.23
C TYR A 43 13.79 10.29 -8.96
N TYR A 44 14.44 9.89 -7.86
CA TYR A 44 14.40 10.64 -6.60
C TYR A 44 15.18 11.96 -6.67
N THR A 45 16.31 11.99 -7.37
CA THR A 45 17.10 13.21 -7.57
C THR A 45 16.29 14.30 -8.29
N GLN A 46 15.52 13.91 -9.31
CA GLN A 46 14.61 14.83 -10.01
C GLN A 46 13.53 15.41 -9.11
N ARG A 47 12.95 14.61 -8.19
CA ARG A 47 11.91 15.11 -7.27
C ARG A 47 12.48 15.96 -6.13
N ALA A 48 13.78 15.91 -5.90
CA ALA A 48 14.50 16.77 -4.98
C ALA A 48 14.93 18.11 -5.61
N ALA A 49 14.55 18.40 -6.86
CA ALA A 49 15.02 19.57 -7.62
C ALA A 49 14.72 20.93 -6.95
N VAL A 50 13.71 21.03 -6.08
CA VAL A 50 13.43 22.22 -5.27
C VAL A 50 13.96 22.00 -3.85
N PRO A 51 14.99 22.76 -3.40
CA PRO A 51 15.53 22.60 -2.05
C PRO A 51 14.47 22.80 -0.97
N GLY A 52 14.55 22.01 0.11
CA GLY A 52 13.57 21.98 1.18
C GLY A 52 12.31 21.18 0.85
N THR A 53 12.32 20.33 -0.18
CA THR A 53 11.25 19.37 -0.45
C THR A 53 11.35 18.19 0.52
N LEU A 54 10.23 17.74 1.08
CA LEU A 54 10.12 16.44 1.73
C LEU A 54 9.59 15.40 0.73
N ILE A 55 10.32 14.30 0.60
CA ILE A 55 9.94 13.13 -0.19
C ILE A 55 9.64 11.97 0.76
N ILE A 56 8.56 11.24 0.52
CA ILE A 56 8.33 9.95 1.15
C ILE A 56 8.62 8.89 0.08
N ALA A 57 9.61 8.04 0.35
CA ALA A 57 9.99 6.95 -0.54
C ALA A 57 8.79 6.03 -0.81
N GLU A 58 8.83 5.35 -1.93
CA GLU A 58 7.88 4.30 -2.27
C GLU A 58 7.90 3.15 -1.24
N ALA A 59 6.90 2.27 -1.27
CA ALA A 59 6.70 1.27 -0.21
C ALA A 59 7.86 0.27 -0.10
N VAL A 60 8.66 0.37 0.97
CA VAL A 60 9.88 -0.41 1.21
C VAL A 60 9.60 -1.62 2.10
N LEU A 61 9.81 -2.80 1.53
CA LEU A 61 9.58 -4.09 2.17
C LEU A 61 10.58 -4.30 3.32
N ILE A 62 10.08 -4.76 4.47
CA ILE A 62 10.87 -4.86 5.71
C ILE A 62 11.68 -6.16 5.85
N SER A 63 11.29 -7.22 5.15
CA SER A 63 11.97 -8.52 5.19
C SER A 63 11.46 -9.43 4.05
N PRO A 64 12.20 -10.49 3.68
CA PRO A 64 11.73 -11.47 2.69
C PRO A 64 10.36 -12.08 3.06
N ALA A 65 10.13 -12.41 4.34
CA ALA A 65 8.87 -12.98 4.83
C ALA A 65 7.67 -12.01 4.74
N HIS A 66 7.92 -10.73 4.52
CA HIS A 66 6.92 -9.68 4.33
C HIS A 66 7.04 -9.08 2.92
N GLY A 67 7.49 -9.88 1.95
CA GLY A 67 7.62 -9.52 0.54
C GLY A 67 6.34 -9.75 -0.26
N GLY A 68 6.48 -10.36 -1.44
CA GLY A 68 5.36 -10.72 -2.31
C GLY A 68 4.92 -9.62 -3.28
N PHE A 69 5.76 -8.60 -3.45
CA PHE A 69 5.61 -7.54 -4.43
C PHE A 69 6.85 -7.53 -5.34
N PRO A 70 6.71 -7.93 -6.62
CA PRO A 70 7.87 -8.09 -7.50
C PRO A 70 8.46 -6.71 -7.81
N ASN A 71 9.79 -6.60 -7.79
CA ASN A 71 10.52 -5.37 -8.11
C ASN A 71 10.16 -4.16 -7.21
N ALA A 72 9.47 -4.36 -6.10
CA ALA A 72 9.33 -3.36 -5.04
C ALA A 72 10.67 -3.20 -4.29
N PRO A 73 10.97 -2.05 -3.67
CA PRO A 73 12.20 -1.92 -2.90
C PRO A 73 12.17 -2.68 -1.59
N ALA A 74 13.37 -2.99 -1.10
CA ALA A 74 13.63 -3.62 0.19
C ALA A 74 14.63 -2.81 1.03
N ILE A 75 14.80 -3.18 2.32
CA ILE A 75 15.78 -2.56 3.23
C ILE A 75 16.46 -3.54 4.21
N TRP A 76 16.27 -4.85 4.05
CA TRP A 76 16.79 -5.84 5.02
C TRP A 76 18.23 -6.32 4.78
N ASP A 77 18.89 -5.82 3.73
CA ASP A 77 20.24 -6.22 3.34
C ASP A 77 21.14 -4.99 3.38
N ASP A 78 22.10 -4.96 4.30
CA ASP A 78 22.96 -3.80 4.51
C ASP A 78 23.87 -3.52 3.30
N GLU A 79 24.38 -4.57 2.66
CA GLU A 79 25.35 -4.46 1.58
C GLU A 79 24.69 -4.07 0.25
N ARG A 80 23.47 -4.56 0.01
CA ARG A 80 22.75 -4.32 -1.25
C ARG A 80 21.67 -3.25 -1.11
N HIS A 81 20.71 -3.45 -0.22
CA HIS A 81 19.57 -2.54 -0.10
C HIS A 81 19.94 -1.23 0.55
N VAL A 82 20.58 -1.26 1.74
CA VAL A 82 20.93 -0.05 2.47
C VAL A 82 21.99 0.75 1.71
N ALA A 83 23.00 0.10 1.13
CA ALA A 83 23.99 0.77 0.28
C ALA A 83 23.34 1.44 -0.96
N GLY A 84 22.41 0.76 -1.63
CA GLY A 84 21.67 1.32 -2.75
C GLY A 84 20.81 2.52 -2.35
N TRP A 85 20.05 2.41 -1.25
CA TRP A 85 19.26 3.51 -0.71
C TRP A 85 20.13 4.67 -0.26
N ARG A 86 21.32 4.42 0.29
CA ARG A 86 22.26 5.46 0.68
C ARG A 86 22.62 6.37 -0.49
N ARG A 87 22.88 5.79 -1.68
CA ARG A 87 23.13 6.59 -2.90
C ARG A 87 21.97 7.55 -3.20
N ILE A 88 20.74 7.07 -3.06
CA ILE A 88 19.52 7.86 -3.27
C ILE A 88 19.40 8.96 -2.21
N THR A 89 19.53 8.61 -0.93
CA THR A 89 19.38 9.58 0.16
C THR A 89 20.45 10.66 0.11
N ASP A 90 21.70 10.29 -0.21
CA ASP A 90 22.80 11.24 -0.36
C ASP A 90 22.54 12.23 -1.50
N ALA A 91 22.02 11.76 -2.64
CA ALA A 91 21.66 12.64 -3.75
C ALA A 91 20.48 13.59 -3.43
N VAL A 92 19.47 13.11 -2.69
CA VAL A 92 18.36 13.96 -2.21
C VAL A 92 18.87 15.02 -1.23
N HIS A 93 19.71 14.62 -0.27
CA HIS A 93 20.28 15.53 0.72
C HIS A 93 21.22 16.57 0.09
N ALA A 94 22.00 16.18 -0.92
CA ALA A 94 22.85 17.11 -1.68
C ALA A 94 22.06 18.21 -2.40
N LYS A 95 20.76 18.00 -2.66
CA LYS A 95 19.83 19.02 -3.19
C LYS A 95 19.19 19.89 -2.10
N GLY A 96 19.54 19.70 -0.83
CA GLY A 96 18.93 20.39 0.31
C GLY A 96 17.51 19.94 0.61
N SER A 97 17.10 18.76 0.12
CA SER A 97 15.80 18.15 0.39
C SER A 97 15.92 17.05 1.45
N SER A 98 14.80 16.51 1.92
CA SER A 98 14.75 15.41 2.90
C SER A 98 13.95 14.25 2.36
N ILE A 99 14.27 13.02 2.78
CA ILE A 99 13.54 11.81 2.38
C ILE A 99 13.26 10.90 3.57
N PHE A 100 12.01 10.42 3.68
CA PHE A 100 11.58 9.43 4.68
C PHE A 100 11.29 8.08 4.02
N CYS A 101 11.58 6.99 4.72
CA CYS A 101 11.31 5.63 4.26
C CYS A 101 9.91 5.17 4.71
N GLN A 102 9.05 4.76 3.76
CA GLN A 102 7.78 4.12 4.08
C GLN A 102 7.99 2.61 4.25
N LEU A 103 8.11 2.16 5.50
CA LEU A 103 8.19 0.72 5.80
C LEU A 103 6.83 0.05 5.60
N ILE A 104 6.80 -1.08 4.90
CA ILE A 104 5.58 -1.84 4.65
C ILE A 104 5.74 -3.34 4.90
N ALA A 105 4.66 -3.94 5.40
CA ALA A 105 4.40 -5.37 5.37
C ALA A 105 3.05 -5.59 4.64
N PRO A 106 3.03 -6.07 3.39
CA PRO A 106 1.82 -6.13 2.57
C PRO A 106 0.73 -7.05 3.11
N GLY A 107 1.12 -8.06 3.89
CA GLY A 107 0.22 -9.09 4.40
C GLY A 107 -0.58 -9.75 3.27
N ARG A 108 -1.91 -9.81 3.40
CA ARG A 108 -2.80 -10.45 2.42
C ARG A 108 -2.80 -9.83 1.01
N ALA A 109 -2.22 -8.64 0.84
CA ALA A 109 -2.09 -8.03 -0.47
C ALA A 109 -0.92 -8.63 -1.29
N ALA A 110 0.01 -9.34 -0.64
CA ALA A 110 1.12 -10.01 -1.30
C ALA A 110 0.64 -11.03 -2.35
N ALA A 111 1.38 -11.14 -3.44
CA ALA A 111 1.19 -12.19 -4.43
C ALA A 111 1.85 -13.49 -3.95
N VAL A 112 1.04 -14.54 -3.79
CA VAL A 112 1.51 -15.86 -3.34
C VAL A 112 2.61 -16.41 -4.24
N SER A 113 2.46 -16.27 -5.56
CA SER A 113 3.46 -16.73 -6.53
C SER A 113 4.82 -16.05 -6.38
N VAL A 114 4.85 -14.82 -5.87
CA VAL A 114 6.09 -14.08 -5.62
C VAL A 114 6.72 -14.56 -4.32
N LEU A 115 5.93 -14.73 -3.26
CA LEU A 115 6.41 -15.33 -2.00
C LEU A 115 6.98 -16.74 -2.18
N GLU A 116 6.37 -17.55 -3.06
CA GLU A 116 6.86 -18.88 -3.44
C GLU A 116 8.21 -18.81 -4.14
N LYS A 117 8.36 -17.88 -5.10
CA LYS A 117 9.63 -17.65 -5.83
C LYS A 117 10.73 -17.11 -4.90
N GLU A 118 10.39 -16.23 -3.98
CA GLU A 118 11.32 -15.50 -3.10
C GLU A 118 11.50 -16.22 -1.75
N GLY A 119 11.72 -17.54 -1.76
CA GLY A 119 12.08 -18.30 -0.55
C GLY A 119 10.93 -19.08 0.11
N GLY A 120 9.76 -19.18 -0.51
CA GLY A 120 8.67 -20.04 -0.02
C GLY A 120 7.99 -19.52 1.24
N HIS A 121 7.86 -18.21 1.37
CA HIS A 121 7.31 -17.59 2.59
C HIS A 121 5.78 -17.73 2.69
N PRO A 122 5.23 -17.92 3.90
CA PRO A 122 3.78 -18.01 4.09
C PRO A 122 3.11 -16.66 3.83
N LEU A 123 1.90 -16.68 3.27
CA LEU A 123 1.06 -15.49 3.19
C LEU A 123 0.57 -15.10 4.59
N LEU A 124 0.98 -13.92 5.07
CA LEU A 124 0.61 -13.45 6.41
C LEU A 124 -0.63 -12.55 6.39
N SER A 125 -1.50 -12.74 7.38
CA SER A 125 -2.63 -11.86 7.62
C SER A 125 -3.09 -11.98 9.07
N SER A 126 -3.93 -11.04 9.53
CA SER A 126 -4.55 -11.13 10.86
C SER A 126 -5.56 -12.30 10.98
N SER A 127 -6.04 -12.81 9.84
CA SER A 127 -6.92 -13.99 9.77
C SER A 127 -6.85 -14.63 8.38
N ALA A 128 -7.00 -15.95 8.33
CA ALA A 128 -7.17 -16.71 7.08
C ALA A 128 -8.53 -16.43 6.41
N VAL A 129 -9.46 -15.79 7.12
CA VAL A 129 -10.81 -15.55 6.63
C VAL A 129 -10.96 -14.12 6.10
N VAL A 130 -11.55 -14.00 4.91
CA VAL A 130 -11.74 -12.72 4.21
C VAL A 130 -13.20 -12.52 3.88
N PHE A 131 -13.88 -11.64 4.62
CA PHE A 131 -15.32 -11.39 4.43
C PHE A 131 -15.64 -10.08 3.71
N GLY A 132 -14.67 -9.18 3.53
CA GLY A 132 -14.93 -7.82 3.02
C GLY A 132 -15.67 -7.78 1.68
N ARG A 133 -15.23 -8.59 0.69
CA ARG A 133 -15.94 -8.68 -0.60
C ARG A 133 -17.27 -9.41 -0.50
N HIS A 134 -17.37 -10.38 0.42
CA HIS A 134 -18.63 -11.10 0.64
C HIS A 134 -19.70 -10.21 1.24
N PHE A 135 -19.34 -9.23 2.08
CA PHE A 135 -20.28 -8.24 2.62
C PHE A 135 -20.96 -7.40 1.54
N LEU A 136 -20.32 -7.17 0.39
CA LEU A 136 -20.95 -6.44 -0.73
C LEU A 136 -22.17 -7.20 -1.25
N ALA A 137 -22.02 -8.51 -1.49
CA ALA A 137 -23.09 -9.35 -2.03
C ALA A 137 -24.04 -9.93 -0.97
N ASN A 138 -23.68 -9.85 0.31
CA ASN A 138 -24.39 -10.47 1.42
C ASN A 138 -24.61 -9.42 2.52
N PRO A 139 -25.62 -8.55 2.40
CA PRO A 139 -25.88 -7.52 3.40
C PRO A 139 -26.29 -8.12 4.77
N ASP A 140 -26.67 -9.40 4.80
CA ASP A 140 -26.95 -10.24 5.97
C ASP A 140 -25.81 -11.23 6.31
N LEU A 141 -24.56 -10.98 5.88
CA LEU A 141 -23.45 -11.93 6.00
C LEU A 141 -23.28 -12.55 7.40
N PRO A 142 -23.38 -11.81 8.53
CA PRO A 142 -23.29 -12.40 9.86
C PRO A 142 -24.35 -13.48 10.14
N PHE A 143 -25.58 -13.28 9.66
CA PHE A 143 -26.66 -14.27 9.78
C PHE A 143 -26.31 -15.52 8.97
N ARG A 144 -25.88 -15.35 7.73
CA ARG A 144 -25.50 -16.49 6.87
C ARG A 144 -24.36 -17.30 7.46
N ILE A 145 -23.32 -16.65 7.97
CA ILE A 145 -22.20 -17.34 8.62
C ILE A 145 -22.66 -18.09 9.87
N LYS A 146 -23.46 -17.45 10.75
CA LYS A 146 -23.95 -18.07 11.99
C LYS A 146 -24.75 -19.35 11.73
N HIS A 147 -25.55 -19.36 10.67
CA HIS A 147 -26.44 -20.48 10.34
C HIS A 147 -25.89 -21.41 9.26
N GLY A 148 -24.65 -21.22 8.79
CA GLY A 148 -24.04 -22.05 7.75
C GLY A 148 -24.75 -21.98 6.39
N LEU A 149 -25.35 -20.84 6.07
CA LEU A 149 -26.16 -20.63 4.86
C LEU A 149 -25.29 -20.27 3.64
N PRO A 150 -25.74 -20.58 2.41
CA PRO A 150 -25.01 -20.24 1.21
C PRO A 150 -24.83 -18.73 1.06
N LEU A 151 -23.66 -18.30 0.60
CA LEU A 151 -23.37 -16.90 0.30
C LEU A 151 -23.71 -16.58 -1.15
N ASN A 152 -24.31 -15.41 -1.37
CA ASN A 152 -24.41 -14.80 -2.69
C ASN A 152 -22.99 -14.56 -3.24
N LYS A 153 -22.82 -14.79 -4.55
CA LYS A 153 -21.57 -14.45 -5.27
C LYS A 153 -21.57 -12.96 -5.60
N TYR A 154 -20.45 -12.28 -5.31
CA TYR A 154 -20.25 -10.92 -5.77
C TYR A 154 -19.87 -10.91 -7.26
N ASP A 155 -20.26 -9.84 -7.96
CA ASP A 155 -19.84 -9.58 -9.34
C ASP A 155 -18.77 -8.48 -9.33
N ARG A 156 -17.54 -8.83 -9.70
CA ARG A 156 -16.42 -7.88 -9.72
C ARG A 156 -16.59 -6.78 -10.75
N ASN A 157 -17.39 -7.00 -11.80
CA ASN A 157 -17.65 -6.00 -12.83
C ASN A 157 -18.49 -4.83 -12.30
N THR A 158 -19.18 -5.02 -11.17
CA THR A 158 -19.96 -3.97 -10.51
C THR A 158 -19.14 -3.14 -9.52
N PHE A 159 -17.86 -3.47 -9.32
CA PHE A 159 -17.05 -2.77 -8.33
C PHE A 159 -16.61 -1.41 -8.87
N TYR A 160 -16.82 -0.36 -8.06
CA TYR A 160 -16.45 1.02 -8.40
C TYR A 160 -17.13 1.57 -9.66
N THR A 161 -18.31 1.06 -10.02
CA THR A 161 -19.13 1.61 -11.12
C THR A 161 -19.80 2.92 -10.66
N PRO A 162 -19.51 4.05 -11.30
CA PRO A 162 -20.04 5.34 -10.85
C PRO A 162 -21.54 5.43 -11.15
N SER A 163 -22.32 5.84 -10.15
CA SER A 163 -23.74 6.22 -10.28
C SER A 163 -24.68 5.11 -10.79
N ILE A 164 -24.34 3.84 -10.62
CA ILE A 164 -25.20 2.70 -10.95
C ILE A 164 -25.52 1.93 -9.65
N PRO A 165 -26.80 1.62 -9.35
CA PRO A 165 -27.19 0.94 -8.12
C PRO A 165 -26.84 -0.56 -8.09
N GLN A 166 -26.60 -1.16 -9.26
CA GLN A 166 -26.33 -2.57 -9.41
C GLN A 166 -24.98 -2.98 -8.81
N GLY A 167 -25.00 -4.03 -8.00
CA GLY A 167 -23.87 -4.47 -7.19
C GLY A 167 -23.61 -3.62 -5.94
N TYR A 168 -24.48 -2.64 -5.66
CA TYR A 168 -24.35 -1.74 -4.51
C TYR A 168 -25.53 -1.86 -3.54
N ILE A 169 -26.77 -1.84 -4.03
CA ILE A 169 -27.99 -1.85 -3.19
C ILE A 169 -29.00 -2.95 -3.54
N ASP A 170 -28.71 -3.78 -4.53
CA ASP A 170 -29.66 -4.71 -5.16
C ASP A 170 -29.40 -6.19 -4.80
N TYR A 171 -28.42 -6.48 -3.95
CA TYR A 171 -28.19 -7.84 -3.46
C TYR A 171 -29.25 -8.27 -2.44
N PRO A 172 -29.88 -9.45 -2.61
CA PRO A 172 -30.97 -9.88 -1.74
C PRO A 172 -30.46 -10.42 -0.41
N PHE A 173 -31.24 -10.18 0.65
CA PHE A 173 -31.13 -10.91 1.91
C PHE A 173 -31.46 -12.40 1.73
N HIS A 174 -31.01 -13.25 2.67
CA HIS A 174 -31.51 -14.61 2.76
C HIS A 174 -33.02 -14.58 3.10
N PRO A 175 -33.87 -15.46 2.56
CA PRO A 175 -35.31 -15.44 2.82
C PRO A 175 -35.70 -15.50 4.31
N ASP A 176 -34.88 -16.18 5.11
CA ASP A 176 -35.09 -16.33 6.56
C ASP A 176 -34.55 -15.15 7.39
N PHE A 177 -33.83 -14.21 6.78
CA PHE A 177 -33.28 -13.06 7.47
C PHE A 177 -34.32 -11.94 7.62
N LYS A 178 -34.45 -11.43 8.85
CA LYS A 178 -35.32 -10.29 9.18
C LYS A 178 -34.48 -9.09 9.61
N PRO A 179 -34.37 -8.03 8.79
CA PRO A 179 -33.63 -6.83 9.15
C PRO A 179 -34.12 -6.21 10.47
N GLY A 180 -33.19 -5.68 11.26
CA GLY A 180 -33.48 -4.99 12.52
C GLY A 180 -33.66 -5.89 13.75
N GLN A 181 -33.58 -7.23 13.60
CA GLN A 181 -33.60 -8.15 14.73
C GLN A 181 -32.18 -8.56 15.14
N PRO A 182 -31.90 -8.77 16.46
CA PRO A 182 -30.65 -9.35 16.90
C PRO A 182 -30.43 -10.74 16.29
N LEU A 183 -29.17 -11.12 16.10
CA LEU A 183 -28.80 -12.48 15.71
C LEU A 183 -29.11 -13.44 16.87
N ALA A 184 -30.30 -14.06 16.86
CA ALA A 184 -30.71 -15.09 17.81
C ALA A 184 -29.73 -16.26 17.82
#